data_AF-A0A1Y1Y2T8-F1
#
_entry.id   AF-A0A1Y1Y2T8-F1
#
_cell.length_a   1.000
_cell.length_b   1.000
_cell.length_c   1.000
_cell.angle_alpha   90.00
_cell.angle_beta   90.00
_cell.angle_gamma   90.00
#
_symmetry.space_group_name_H-M   'P 1'
#
loop_
_entity.id
_entity.type
_entity.pdbx_description
1 polymer ?
#
loop_
_entity_poly.entity_id
_entity_poly.type
_entity_poly.pdbx_seq_one_letter_code
_entity_poly.pdbx_strand_id
1 'polypeptide(L)'
;MSTSSSLPLDALIQVNVFSNAALKLRQEGKHQEAIPLFAKVTSIIENIPDRSQLSLLRQVHSDSYWNLATSYLETGNVAKAEFAYTRCLDLRKGSPSAELEVLEKLVCVYDLLDKKEMATNLTKRMAKVRAQLDSEA
;
A
#
# COMPACT_ATOMS: atom_id res chain seq x y z
N MET A 1 -22.49 -5.07 30.79
CA MET A 1 -22.82 -5.92 29.63
C MET A 1 -21.70 -5.74 28.62
N SER A 2 -20.74 -6.66 28.62
CA SER A 2 -19.55 -6.58 27.78
C SER A 2 -19.92 -7.05 26.38
N THR A 3 -20.23 -6.13 25.47
CA THR A 3 -20.32 -6.47 24.05
C THR A 3 -18.90 -6.75 23.58
N SER A 4 -18.60 -8.05 23.48
CA SER A 4 -17.50 -8.62 22.73
C SER A 4 -17.12 -7.72 21.55
N SER A 5 -15.98 -7.03 21.63
CA SER A 5 -15.37 -6.31 20.51
C SER A 5 -14.73 -7.31 19.53
N SER A 6 -15.50 -8.34 19.18
CA SER A 6 -15.21 -9.16 18.02
C SER A 6 -15.41 -8.28 16.81
N LEU A 7 -14.38 -8.19 15.97
CA LEU A 7 -14.50 -7.69 14.60
C LEU A 7 -15.83 -8.18 14.01
N PRO A 8 -16.65 -7.33 13.36
CA PRO A 8 -17.73 -7.88 12.57
C PRO A 8 -17.05 -8.80 11.56
N LEU A 9 -17.25 -10.11 11.68
CA LEU A 9 -16.66 -11.14 10.80
C LEU A 9 -16.78 -10.71 9.33
N ASP A 10 -17.86 -10.02 9.04
CA ASP A 10 -18.18 -9.29 7.81
C ASP A 10 -17.06 -8.37 7.29
N ALA A 11 -16.33 -7.64 8.12
CA ALA A 11 -15.25 -6.74 7.70
C ALA A 11 -14.02 -7.52 7.17
N LEU A 12 -13.60 -8.59 7.87
CA LEU A 12 -12.51 -9.45 7.39
C LEU A 12 -12.91 -10.20 6.11
N ILE A 13 -14.13 -10.72 6.07
CA ILE A 13 -14.66 -11.37 4.87
C ILE A 13 -14.69 -10.38 3.72
N GLN A 14 -15.20 -9.17 3.93
CA GLN A 14 -15.24 -8.13 2.91
C GLN A 14 -13.85 -7.74 2.40
N VAL A 15 -12.90 -7.51 3.31
CA VAL A 15 -11.50 -7.20 2.94
C VAL A 15 -10.94 -8.29 2.04
N ASN A 16 -11.09 -9.56 2.42
CA ASN A 16 -10.57 -10.69 1.65
C ASN A 16 -11.27 -10.84 0.28
N VAL A 17 -12.60 -10.71 0.25
CA VAL A 17 -13.38 -10.82 -0.99
C VAL A 17 -13.00 -9.70 -1.97
N PHE A 18 -12.97 -8.45 -1.50
CA PHE A 18 -12.61 -7.31 -2.34
C PHE A 18 -11.15 -7.35 -2.78
N SER A 19 -10.21 -7.74 -1.90
CA SER A 19 -8.79 -7.82 -2.28
C SER A 19 -8.55 -8.88 -3.35
N ASN A 20 -9.16 -10.06 -3.22
CA ASN A 20 -9.00 -11.15 -4.19
C ASN A 20 -9.65 -10.81 -5.53
N ALA A 21 -10.84 -10.21 -5.52
CA ALA A 21 -11.49 -9.73 -6.74
C ALA A 21 -10.67 -8.64 -7.44
N ALA A 22 -10.14 -7.67 -6.69
CA ALA A 22 -9.30 -6.60 -7.22
C ALA A 22 -8.00 -7.13 -7.84
N LEU A 23 -7.35 -8.08 -7.16
CA LEU A 23 -6.14 -8.74 -7.66
C LEU A 23 -6.39 -9.47 -8.98
N LYS A 24 -7.51 -10.20 -9.08
CA LYS A 24 -7.90 -10.88 -10.32
C LYS A 24 -8.09 -9.88 -11.46
N LEU A 25 -8.83 -8.79 -11.24
CA LEU A 25 -9.02 -7.74 -12.25
C LEU A 25 -7.69 -7.12 -12.68
N ARG A 26 -6.78 -6.86 -11.74
CA ARG A 26 -5.43 -6.35 -12.04
C ARG A 26 -4.61 -7.34 -12.89
N GLN A 27 -4.70 -8.63 -12.60
CA GLN A 27 -4.03 -9.69 -13.38
C GLN A 27 -4.60 -9.80 -14.80
N GLU A 28 -5.89 -9.50 -14.99
CA GLU A 28 -6.54 -9.40 -16.30
C GLU A 28 -6.24 -8.08 -17.04
N GLY A 29 -5.44 -7.18 -16.47
CA GLY A 29 -5.13 -5.86 -17.03
C GLY A 29 -6.25 -4.82 -16.86
N LYS A 30 -7.32 -5.15 -16.14
CA LYS A 30 -8.48 -4.27 -15.88
C LYS A 30 -8.20 -3.33 -14.72
N HIS A 31 -7.17 -2.49 -14.87
CA HIS A 31 -6.70 -1.59 -13.81
C HIS A 31 -7.79 -0.60 -13.34
N GLN A 32 -8.59 -0.08 -14.26
CA GLN A 32 -9.68 0.85 -13.93
C GLN A 32 -10.76 0.20 -13.05
N GLU A 33 -11.09 -1.07 -13.29
CA GLU A 33 -12.07 -1.82 -12.49
C GLU A 33 -11.50 -2.26 -11.14
N ALA A 34 -10.19 -2.50 -11.06
CA ALA A 34 -9.52 -2.91 -9.82
C ALA A 34 -9.40 -1.75 -8.80
N ILE A 35 -9.19 -0.51 -9.25
CA ILE A 35 -9.03 0.68 -8.40
C ILE A 35 -10.14 0.82 -7.34
N PRO A 36 -11.43 0.85 -7.69
CA PRO A 36 -12.49 1.03 -6.69
C PRO A 36 -12.53 -0.10 -5.65
N LEU A 37 -12.13 -1.32 -6.02
CA LEU A 37 -12.09 -2.44 -5.08
C LEU A 37 -10.93 -2.31 -4.08
N PHE A 38 -9.72 -1.98 -4.55
CA PHE A 38 -8.60 -1.70 -3.64
C PHE A 38 -8.88 -0.51 -2.72
N ALA A 39 -9.50 0.56 -3.23
CA ALA A 39 -9.91 1.71 -2.42
C ALA A 39 -10.96 1.33 -1.36
N LYS A 40 -11.87 0.41 -1.68
CA LYS A 40 -12.83 -0.14 -0.72
C LYS A 40 -12.14 -0.93 0.38
N VAL A 41 -11.13 -1.74 0.05
CA VAL A 41 -10.33 -2.48 1.04
C VAL A 41 -9.64 -1.52 2.01
N THR A 42 -8.92 -0.51 1.51
CA THR A 42 -8.23 0.46 2.39
C THR A 42 -9.23 1.20 3.26
N SER A 43 -10.37 1.64 2.71
CA SER A 43 -11.42 2.31 3.47
C SER A 43 -12.03 1.44 4.57
N ILE A 44 -12.27 0.14 4.32
CA ILE A 44 -12.78 -0.76 5.36
C ILE A 44 -11.76 -0.86 6.50
N ILE A 45 -10.48 -1.08 6.17
CA ILE A 45 -9.42 -1.25 7.17
C ILE A 45 -9.24 0.02 8.01
N GLU A 46 -9.25 1.20 7.38
CA GLU A 46 -9.09 2.49 8.07
C GLU A 46 -10.23 2.81 9.04
N ASN A 47 -11.41 2.24 8.83
CA ASN A 47 -12.57 2.41 9.70
C ASN A 47 -12.66 1.38 10.84
N ILE A 48 -11.71 0.45 10.95
CA ILE A 48 -11.67 -0.51 12.07
C ILE A 48 -11.19 0.21 13.34
N PRO A 49 -12.02 0.27 14.41
CA PRO A 49 -11.67 1.01 15.63
C PRO A 49 -10.63 0.28 16.48
N ASP A 50 -10.58 -1.05 16.42
CA ASP A 50 -9.69 -1.87 17.24
C ASP A 50 -8.28 -1.95 16.63
N ARG A 51 -7.32 -1.33 17.33
CA ARG A 51 -5.91 -1.30 16.90
C ARG A 51 -5.25 -2.68 16.89
N SER A 52 -5.70 -3.62 17.73
CA SER A 52 -5.14 -4.98 17.73
C SER A 52 -5.41 -5.69 16.39
N GLN A 53 -6.57 -5.42 15.80
CA GLN A 53 -7.00 -6.02 14.54
C GLN A 53 -6.32 -5.39 13.32
N LEU A 54 -5.92 -4.11 13.41
CA LEU A 54 -5.14 -3.47 12.36
C LEU A 54 -3.77 -4.13 12.15
N SER A 55 -3.21 -4.77 13.18
CA SER A 55 -1.96 -5.50 13.04
C SER A 55 -2.10 -6.71 12.11
N LEU A 56 -3.21 -7.45 12.23
CA LEU A 56 -3.54 -8.62 11.41
C LEU A 56 -3.80 -8.23 9.94
N LEU A 57 -4.32 -7.01 9.73
CA LEU A 57 -4.67 -6.49 8.41
C LEU A 57 -3.57 -5.64 7.77
N ARG A 58 -2.44 -5.42 8.47
CA ARG A 58 -1.38 -4.53 8.00
C ARG A 58 -0.86 -4.93 6.62
N GLN A 59 -0.67 -6.23 6.38
CA GLN A 59 -0.13 -6.71 5.11
C GLN A 59 -1.10 -6.43 3.95
N VAL A 60 -2.34 -6.90 4.05
CA VAL A 60 -3.37 -6.64 3.01
C VAL A 60 -3.65 -5.15 2.83
N HIS A 61 -3.53 -4.34 3.90
CA HIS A 61 -3.63 -2.89 3.82
C HIS A 61 -2.51 -2.30 2.97
N SER A 62 -1.26 -2.69 3.24
CA SER A 62 -0.09 -2.23 2.48
C SER A 62 -0.13 -2.69 1.03
N ASP A 63 -0.56 -3.93 0.77
CA ASP A 63 -0.66 -4.49 -0.57
C ASP A 63 -1.80 -3.85 -1.36
N SER A 64 -2.90 -3.50 -0.71
CA SER A 64 -3.99 -2.77 -1.35
C SER A 64 -3.54 -1.38 -1.80
N TYR A 65 -2.78 -0.66 -0.95
CA TYR A 65 -2.20 0.63 -1.34
C TYR A 65 -1.16 0.49 -2.46
N TRP A 66 -0.31 -0.53 -2.42
CA TRP A 66 0.63 -0.85 -3.51
C TRP A 66 -0.09 -1.09 -4.84
N ASN A 67 -1.13 -1.93 -4.81
CA ASN A 67 -1.87 -2.28 -6.01
C ASN A 67 -2.72 -1.10 -6.52
N LEU A 68 -3.24 -0.27 -5.63
CA LEU A 68 -3.90 0.98 -5.97
C LEU A 68 -2.92 1.92 -6.70
N ALA A 69 -1.71 2.10 -6.15
CA ALA A 69 -0.69 2.96 -6.72
C ALA A 69 -0.23 2.50 -8.10
N THR A 70 0.07 1.20 -8.25
CA THR A 70 0.43 0.62 -9.56
C THR A 70 -0.71 0.78 -10.55
N SER A 71 -1.96 0.49 -10.18
CA SER A 71 -3.11 0.64 -11.07
C SER A 71 -3.36 2.10 -11.47
N TYR A 72 -3.06 3.05 -10.59
CA TYR A 72 -3.08 4.47 -10.95
C TYR A 72 -1.99 4.86 -11.95
N LEU A 73 -0.78 4.31 -11.85
CA LEU A 73 0.25 4.53 -12.87
C LEU A 73 -0.13 3.97 -14.23
N GLU A 74 -0.64 2.74 -14.27
CA GLU A 74 -1.09 2.09 -15.52
C GLU A 74 -2.25 2.84 -16.19
N THR A 75 -3.00 3.62 -15.42
CA THR A 75 -4.12 4.45 -15.92
C THR A 75 -3.75 5.93 -16.08
N GLY A 76 -2.47 6.29 -15.91
CA GLY A 76 -1.94 7.64 -16.11
C GLY A 76 -2.19 8.63 -14.97
N ASN A 77 -2.73 8.18 -13.83
CA ASN A 77 -3.01 9.05 -12.69
C ASN A 77 -1.82 9.11 -11.70
N VAL A 78 -0.75 9.78 -12.12
CA VAL A 78 0.53 9.83 -11.37
C VAL A 78 0.36 10.45 -9.97
N ALA A 79 -0.47 11.49 -9.81
CA ALA A 79 -0.69 12.12 -8.51
C ALA A 79 -1.41 11.21 -7.50
N LYS A 80 -2.38 10.41 -7.95
CA LYS A 80 -3.03 9.42 -7.07
C LYS A 80 -2.09 8.24 -6.76
N ALA A 81 -1.21 7.88 -7.69
CA ALA A 81 -0.18 6.88 -7.44
C ALA A 81 0.80 7.33 -6.35
N GLU A 82 1.24 8.60 -6.37
CA GLU A 82 2.08 9.21 -5.33
C GLU A 82 1.44 9.06 -3.94
N PHE A 83 0.18 9.46 -3.80
CA PHE A 83 -0.55 9.35 -2.54
C PHE A 83 -0.60 7.90 -2.06
N ALA A 84 -0.96 6.98 -2.94
CA ALA A 84 -1.14 5.56 -2.61
C ALA A 84 0.19 4.89 -2.21
N TYR A 85 1.29 5.15 -2.94
CA TYR A 85 2.60 4.63 -2.55
C TYR A 85 3.11 5.25 -1.25
N THR A 86 2.81 6.52 -0.97
CA THR A 86 3.21 7.14 0.30
C THR A 86 2.53 6.45 1.48
N ARG A 87 1.24 6.11 1.36
CA ARG A 87 0.52 5.29 2.35
C ARG A 87 1.10 3.88 2.47
N CYS A 88 1.45 3.25 1.34
CA CYS A 88 2.11 1.95 1.33
C CYS A 88 3.46 1.99 2.07
N LEU A 89 4.27 3.03 1.85
CA LEU A 89 5.55 3.23 2.48
C LEU A 89 5.40 3.30 4.01
N ASP A 90 4.44 4.07 4.51
CA ASP A 90 4.17 4.19 5.94
C ASP A 90 3.81 2.83 6.59
N LEU A 91 3.10 1.96 5.87
CA LEU A 91 2.71 0.63 6.32
C LEU A 91 3.82 -0.44 6.17
N ARG A 92 4.82 -0.19 5.33
CA ARG A 92 5.95 -1.11 5.13
C ARG A 92 7.23 -0.67 5.87
N LYS A 93 7.21 0.49 6.53
CA LYS A 93 8.24 0.91 7.49
C LYS A 93 8.52 -0.19 8.50
N GLY A 94 9.78 -0.57 8.64
CA GLY A 94 10.24 -1.63 9.54
C GLY A 94 10.46 -2.99 8.88
N SER A 95 10.11 -3.16 7.61
CA SER A 95 10.59 -4.27 6.78
C SER A 95 11.52 -3.71 5.70
N PRO A 96 12.85 -3.79 5.86
CA PRO A 96 13.79 -3.12 4.95
C PRO A 96 13.61 -3.52 3.48
N SER A 97 13.36 -4.80 3.20
CA SER A 97 13.10 -5.29 1.84
C SER A 97 11.81 -4.70 1.24
N ALA A 98 10.69 -4.75 1.98
CA ALA A 98 9.41 -4.24 1.50
C ALA A 98 9.39 -2.70 1.42
N GLU A 99 10.12 -2.01 2.30
CA GLU A 99 10.32 -0.57 2.25
C GLU A 99 11.10 -0.16 0.99
N LEU A 100 12.19 -0.87 0.67
CA LEU A 100 13.02 -0.58 -0.49
C LEU A 100 12.21 -0.67 -1.80
N GLU A 101 11.35 -1.68 -1.93
CA GLU A 101 10.48 -1.86 -3.09
C GLU A 101 9.58 -0.64 -3.34
N VAL A 102 9.01 -0.05 -2.27
CA VAL A 102 8.15 1.14 -2.36
C VAL A 102 8.95 2.39 -2.67
N LEU A 103 10.11 2.54 -2.06
CA LEU A 103 10.98 3.69 -2.31
C LEU A 103 11.41 3.76 -3.78
N GLU A 104 11.76 2.63 -4.39
CA GLU A 104 12.12 2.55 -5.81
C GLU A 104 11.00 3.04 -6.72
N LYS A 105 9.75 2.65 -6.44
CA LYS A 105 8.59 3.13 -7.20
C LYS A 105 8.31 4.60 -6.96
N LEU A 106 8.39 5.09 -5.72
CA LEU A 106 8.15 6.50 -5.41
C LEU A 106 9.17 7.44 -6.05
N VAL A 107 10.44 7.04 -6.16
CA VAL A 107 11.46 7.84 -6.88
C VAL A 107 11.00 8.07 -8.33
N CYS A 108 10.61 7.00 -9.03
CA CYS A 108 10.08 7.10 -10.39
C CYS A 108 8.84 7.99 -10.48
N VAL A 109 7.91 7.88 -9.52
CA VAL A 109 6.73 8.75 -9.44
C VAL A 109 7.10 10.21 -9.24
N TYR A 110 8.08 10.52 -8.39
CA TYR A 110 8.55 11.89 -8.18
C TYR A 110 9.27 12.46 -9.39
N ASP A 111 10.03 11.65 -10.12
CA ASP A 111 10.64 12.08 -11.38
C ASP A 111 9.56 12.43 -12.42
N LEU A 112 8.50 11.62 -12.53
CA LEU A 112 7.36 11.90 -13.41
C LEU A 112 6.59 13.18 -13.04
N LEU A 113 6.62 13.58 -11.76
CA LEU A 113 5.98 14.79 -11.25
C LEU A 113 6.93 16.00 -11.18
N ASP A 114 8.16 15.88 -11.67
CA ASP A 114 9.24 16.89 -11.56
C ASP A 114 9.55 17.31 -10.10
N LYS A 115 9.31 16.41 -9.13
CA LYS A 115 9.56 16.60 -7.69
C LYS A 115 10.98 16.17 -7.31
N LYS A 116 11.99 16.75 -7.96
CA LYS A 116 13.42 16.34 -7.87
C LYS A 116 13.98 16.31 -6.44
N GLU A 117 13.59 17.27 -5.61
CA GLU A 117 14.03 17.31 -4.21
C GLU A 117 13.51 16.10 -3.42
N MET A 118 12.25 15.72 -3.62
CA MET A 118 11.66 14.56 -2.97
C MET A 118 12.30 13.26 -3.47
N ALA A 119 12.53 13.13 -4.77
CA ALA A 119 13.25 11.99 -5.36
C ALA A 119 14.65 11.83 -4.75
N THR A 120 15.40 12.93 -4.65
CA THR A 120 16.74 12.95 -4.03
C THR A 120 16.70 12.49 -2.56
N ASN A 121 15.71 12.94 -1.80
CA ASN A 121 15.54 12.54 -0.40
C ASN A 121 15.20 11.05 -0.27
N LEU A 122 14.37 10.50 -1.16
CA LEU A 122 14.08 9.07 -1.17
C LEU A 122 15.30 8.23 -1.56
N THR A 123 16.11 8.65 -2.54
CA THR A 123 17.35 7.96 -2.91
C THR A 123 18.33 7.89 -1.74
N LYS A 124 18.47 8.97 -0.95
CA LYS A 124 19.25 8.96 0.28
C LYS A 124 18.70 7.97 1.31
N ARG A 125 17.38 7.88 1.43
CA ARG A 125 16.72 6.91 2.33
C ARG A 125 16.93 5.48 1.86
N MET A 126 16.82 5.20 0.56
CA MET A 126 17.10 3.89 -0.02
C MET A 126 18.52 3.42 0.28
N ALA A 127 19.51 4.31 0.16
CA ALA A 127 20.90 3.96 0.50
C ALA A 127 21.06 3.53 1.97
N LYS A 128 20.34 4.20 2.89
CA LYS A 128 20.33 3.81 4.31
C LYS A 128 19.66 2.44 4.52
N VAL A 129 18.52 2.19 3.87
CA VAL A 129 17.80 0.92 3.99
C VAL A 129 18.61 -0.24 3.40
N ARG A 130 19.30 -0.02 2.27
CA ARG A 130 20.22 -1.01 1.68
C ARG A 130 21.37 -1.34 2.63
N ALA A 131 22.00 -0.33 3.24
CA ALA A 131 23.05 -0.56 4.22
C ALA A 131 22.55 -1.35 5.46
N GLN A 132 21.28 -1.17 5.87
CA GLN A 132 20.68 -1.98 6.94
C GLN A 132 20.53 -3.44 6.52
N LEU A 133 20.02 -3.70 5.31
CA LEU A 133 19.90 -5.05 4.75
C LEU A 133 21.25 -5.78 4.69
N ASP A 134 22.29 -5.08 4.22
CA ASP A 134 23.64 -5.64 4.11
C ASP A 134 24.28 -5.93 5.48
N SER A 135 23.84 -5.24 6.55
CA SER A 135 24.31 -5.48 7.92
C SER A 135 23.56 -6.58 8.66
N GLU A 136 22.40 -6.99 8.15
CA GLU A 136 21.54 -8.04 8.73
C GLU A 136 21.70 -9.41 8.03
N ALA A 137 22.47 -9.45 6.93
CA ALA A 137 22.77 -10.64 6.11
C ALA A 137 24.08 -11.33 6.54
#